data_AF-A0A420YW36-F1
#
_entry.id   AF-A0A420YW36-F1
#
_cell.length_a   1.000
_cell.length_b   1.000
_cell.length_c   1.000
_cell.angle_alpha   90.00
_cell.angle_beta   90.00
_cell.angle_gamma   90.00
#
_symmetry.space_group_name_H-M   'P 1'
#
loop_
_entity.id
_entity.type
_entity.pdbx_description
1 polymer ?
#
loop_
_entity_poly.entity_id
_entity_poly.type
_entity_poly.pdbx_seq_one_letter_code
_entity_poly.pdbx_strand_id
1 'polypeptide(L)'
;MKEVYVLAIGGSGARILRSLVMLLAAGVETGAKIVPIIIDPDEGAGNLSETIQLLELYQRIREKAIDGQVDDLITFSTPIEKVSGADYLVKLNNVAGEKFREYVGESLGMSQASQGLLSSLFSRNNLELDMTIGFKGNPNIGSIVLGQFEENKTYEDFLKDLQNGDSSQKSIFIISSIFGGTGASGFPTLLKSLRSHQTVVRDMRIGALSLLPYFSLQNNEDSAIDSATFYAKTRAALSYYMANIIGNNNVDDFYLLGDKTPNSYDNHDGGKAQRNIAHCV
;
A
#
# COMPACT_ATOMS: atom_id res chain seq x y z
N MET A 1 -10.10 -20.20 -13.12
CA MET A 1 -8.72 -19.64 -13.17
C MET A 1 -8.39 -19.17 -11.77
N LYS A 2 -7.14 -19.30 -11.31
CA LYS A 2 -6.73 -18.76 -10.01
C LYS A 2 -6.77 -17.24 -10.01
N GLU A 3 -7.01 -16.63 -8.87
CA GLU A 3 -7.07 -15.17 -8.71
C GLU A 3 -6.13 -14.74 -7.57
N VAL A 4 -5.30 -13.74 -7.84
CA VAL A 4 -4.38 -13.14 -6.87
C VAL A 4 -4.75 -11.68 -6.70
N TYR A 5 -5.19 -11.33 -5.49
CA TYR A 5 -5.49 -9.96 -5.11
C TYR A 5 -4.20 -9.30 -4.62
N VAL A 6 -3.70 -8.33 -5.38
CA VAL A 6 -2.42 -7.67 -5.09
C VAL A 6 -2.68 -6.35 -4.38
N LEU A 7 -2.44 -6.31 -3.07
CA LEU A 7 -2.67 -5.14 -2.22
C LEU A 7 -1.38 -4.31 -2.14
N ALA A 8 -1.27 -3.28 -2.97
CA ALA A 8 -0.11 -2.39 -3.08
C ALA A 8 -0.26 -1.19 -2.14
N ILE A 9 0.55 -1.14 -1.07
CA ILE A 9 0.45 -0.13 -0.01
C ILE A 9 1.52 0.95 -0.15
N GLY A 10 1.06 2.19 -0.29
CA GLY A 10 1.88 3.39 -0.45
C GLY A 10 2.65 3.46 -1.77
N GLY A 11 3.40 4.55 -1.95
CA GLY A 11 4.16 4.79 -3.18
C GLY A 11 5.14 3.69 -3.57
N SER A 12 5.78 3.01 -2.61
CA SER A 12 6.64 1.85 -2.89
C SER A 12 5.84 0.65 -3.41
N GLY A 13 4.65 0.39 -2.86
CA GLY A 13 3.75 -0.65 -3.36
C GLY A 13 3.31 -0.37 -4.79
N ALA A 14 2.90 0.87 -5.08
CA ALA A 14 2.54 1.30 -6.42
C ALA A 14 3.69 1.11 -7.43
N ARG A 15 4.93 1.45 -7.06
CA ARG A 15 6.11 1.24 -7.92
C ARG A 15 6.36 -0.24 -8.24
N ILE A 16 6.22 -1.14 -7.27
CA ILE A 16 6.35 -2.58 -7.55
C ILE A 16 5.22 -3.05 -8.46
N LEU A 17 3.98 -2.61 -8.20
CA LEU A 17 2.84 -2.97 -9.04
C LEU A 17 3.06 -2.52 -10.49
N ARG A 18 3.62 -1.32 -10.72
CA ARG A 18 4.03 -0.85 -12.04
C ARG A 18 5.02 -1.80 -12.71
N SER A 19 6.05 -2.25 -11.99
CA SER A 19 7.02 -3.23 -12.51
C SER A 19 6.36 -4.57 -12.83
N LEU A 20 5.44 -5.04 -11.98
CA LEU A 20 4.67 -6.25 -12.24
C LEU A 20 3.89 -6.13 -13.56
N VAL A 21 3.17 -5.03 -13.78
CA VAL A 21 2.41 -4.81 -15.02
C VAL A 21 3.32 -4.85 -16.25
N MET A 22 4.53 -4.28 -16.16
CA MET A 22 5.50 -4.34 -17.26
C MET A 22 5.99 -5.76 -17.54
N LEU A 23 6.22 -6.58 -16.51
CA LEU A 23 6.60 -7.99 -16.66
C LEU A 23 5.47 -8.81 -17.29
N LEU A 24 4.22 -8.59 -16.87
CA LEU A 24 3.05 -9.22 -17.46
C LEU A 24 2.87 -8.81 -18.93
N ALA A 25 3.11 -7.54 -19.25
CA ALA A 25 3.08 -7.04 -20.63
C ALA A 25 4.16 -7.72 -21.50
N ALA A 26 5.34 -7.99 -20.93
CA ALA A 26 6.41 -8.72 -21.60
C ALA A 26 6.13 -10.24 -21.73
N GLY A 27 5.07 -10.75 -21.12
CA GLY A 27 4.64 -12.15 -21.23
C GLY A 27 5.14 -13.07 -20.12
N VAL A 28 5.54 -12.52 -18.98
CA VAL A 28 5.77 -13.34 -17.78
C VAL A 28 4.44 -13.93 -17.31
N GLU A 29 4.36 -15.25 -17.26
CA GLU A 29 3.16 -15.97 -16.85
C GLU A 29 3.09 -16.16 -15.32
N THR A 30 1.94 -15.86 -14.75
CA THR A 30 1.65 -16.08 -13.32
C THR A 30 0.77 -17.31 -13.08
N GLY A 31 0.11 -17.82 -14.13
CA GLY A 31 -0.92 -18.86 -14.01
C GLY A 31 -2.19 -18.40 -13.26
N ALA A 32 -2.35 -17.10 -13.03
CA ALA A 32 -3.45 -16.51 -12.28
C ALA A 32 -3.86 -15.14 -12.84
N LYS A 33 -5.14 -14.82 -12.74
CA LYS A 33 -5.62 -13.45 -12.91
C LYS A 33 -5.10 -12.58 -11.77
N ILE A 34 -4.74 -11.34 -12.08
CA ILE A 34 -4.31 -10.34 -11.11
C ILE A 34 -5.43 -9.33 -10.86
N VAL A 35 -5.75 -9.10 -9.58
CA VAL A 35 -6.73 -8.10 -9.14
C VAL A 35 -6.02 -7.09 -8.25
N PRO A 36 -5.50 -5.98 -8.80
CA PRO A 36 -4.72 -5.02 -8.02
C PRO A 36 -5.62 -4.06 -7.24
N ILE A 37 -5.21 -3.76 -6.02
CA ILE A 37 -5.82 -2.76 -5.14
C ILE A 37 -4.69 -1.92 -4.56
N ILE A 38 -4.77 -0.61 -4.72
CA ILE A 38 -3.76 0.34 -4.27
C ILE A 38 -4.32 1.08 -3.06
N ILE A 39 -3.52 1.15 -2.00
CA ILE A 39 -3.86 1.81 -0.74
C ILE A 39 -2.80 2.88 -0.50
N ASP A 40 -3.12 4.13 -0.84
CA ASP A 40 -2.25 5.27 -0.59
C ASP A 40 -3.08 6.48 -0.15
N PRO A 41 -2.81 7.07 1.04
CA PRO A 41 -3.42 8.34 1.44
C PRO A 41 -3.05 9.51 0.51
N ASP A 42 -1.92 9.46 -0.20
CA ASP A 42 -1.51 10.51 -1.13
C ASP A 42 -2.08 10.26 -2.54
N GLU A 43 -3.34 10.65 -2.75
CA GLU A 43 -4.01 10.55 -4.06
C GLU A 43 -3.30 11.39 -5.14
N GLY A 44 -2.54 12.41 -4.74
CA GLY A 44 -1.81 13.31 -5.63
C GLY A 44 -0.46 12.78 -6.08
N ALA A 45 0.00 11.64 -5.56
CA ALA A 45 1.32 11.09 -5.83
C ALA A 45 1.54 10.81 -7.33
N GLY A 46 2.65 11.33 -7.87
CA GLY A 46 3.01 11.14 -9.28
C GLY A 46 3.17 9.66 -9.65
N ASN A 47 3.88 8.89 -8.81
CA ASN A 47 4.07 7.45 -8.99
C ASN A 47 2.74 6.65 -9.00
N LEU A 48 1.78 7.05 -8.16
CA LEU A 48 0.45 6.43 -8.10
C LEU A 48 -0.31 6.66 -9.41
N SER A 49 -0.35 7.91 -9.86
CA SER A 49 -1.01 8.31 -11.10
C SER A 49 -0.45 7.55 -12.31
N GLU A 50 0.88 7.41 -12.41
CA GLU A 50 1.53 6.65 -13.49
C GLU A 50 1.18 5.15 -13.43
N THR A 51 1.06 4.58 -12.24
CA THR A 51 0.70 3.16 -12.06
C THR A 51 -0.73 2.89 -12.50
N ILE A 52 -1.68 3.76 -12.14
CA ILE A 52 -3.09 3.64 -12.56
C ILE A 52 -3.22 3.76 -14.08
N GLN A 53 -2.56 4.76 -14.69
CA GLN A 53 -2.56 4.93 -16.14
C GLN A 53 -2.00 3.71 -16.88
N LEU A 54 -0.97 3.07 -16.31
CA LEU A 54 -0.39 1.86 -16.88
C LEU A 54 -1.34 0.66 -16.80
N LEU A 55 -2.04 0.47 -15.67
CA LEU A 55 -3.05 -0.57 -15.52
C LEU A 55 -4.18 -0.43 -16.54
N GLU A 56 -4.70 0.79 -16.71
CA GLU A 56 -5.74 1.07 -17.71
C GLU A 56 -5.24 0.88 -19.14
N LEU A 57 -3.99 1.27 -19.42
CA LEU A 57 -3.38 1.06 -20.73
C LEU A 57 -3.24 -0.43 -21.03
N TYR A 58 -2.77 -1.22 -20.07
CA TYR A 58 -2.66 -2.68 -20.19
C TYR A 58 -4.02 -3.31 -20.53
N GLN A 59 -5.07 -2.96 -19.79
CA GLN A 59 -6.43 -3.46 -20.05
C GLN A 59 -6.91 -3.14 -21.46
N ARG A 60 -6.79 -1.87 -21.89
CA ARG A 60 -7.20 -1.45 -23.25
C ARG A 60 -6.43 -2.19 -24.35
N ILE A 61 -5.13 -2.43 -24.16
CA ILE A 61 -4.32 -3.18 -25.12
C ILE A 61 -4.81 -4.63 -25.19
N ARG A 62 -4.99 -5.27 -24.03
CA ARG A 62 -5.42 -6.66 -23.92
C ARG A 62 -6.82 -6.89 -24.53
N GLU A 63 -7.76 -5.99 -24.28
CA GLU A 63 -9.11 -6.05 -24.86
C GLU A 63 -9.05 -6.05 -26.40
N LYS A 64 -8.25 -5.16 -27.00
CA LYS A 64 -8.07 -5.10 -28.45
C LYS A 64 -7.33 -6.30 -29.03
N ALA A 65 -6.37 -6.83 -28.27
CA ALA A 65 -5.59 -7.99 -28.66
C ALA A 65 -6.45 -9.27 -28.77
N ILE A 66 -7.46 -9.42 -27.92
CA ILE A 66 -8.33 -10.62 -27.87
C ILE A 66 -9.45 -10.58 -28.91
N ASP A 67 -9.95 -9.40 -29.27
CA ASP A 67 -11.04 -9.22 -30.25
C ASP A 67 -10.63 -9.61 -31.69
N GLY A 68 -9.32 -9.59 -31.99
CA GLY A 68 -8.82 -9.69 -33.36
C GLY A 68 -8.63 -11.10 -33.94
N GLN A 69 -9.00 -12.19 -33.25
CA GLN A 69 -8.59 -13.56 -33.63
C GLN A 69 -7.08 -13.69 -33.90
N VAL A 70 -6.28 -12.94 -33.14
CA VAL A 70 -4.82 -13.01 -33.20
C VAL A 70 -4.39 -14.28 -32.47
N ASP A 71 -3.34 -14.95 -32.93
CA ASP A 71 -2.71 -16.07 -32.22
C ASP A 71 -2.49 -15.72 -30.74
N ASP A 72 -2.51 -16.72 -29.84
CA ASP A 72 -2.28 -16.52 -28.40
C ASP A 72 -1.02 -15.67 -28.17
N LEU A 73 -1.25 -14.41 -27.80
CA LEU A 73 -0.17 -13.47 -27.54
C LEU A 73 0.47 -13.87 -26.21
N ILE A 74 1.76 -14.22 -26.26
CA ILE A 74 2.57 -14.43 -25.05
C ILE A 74 2.56 -13.14 -24.21
N THR A 75 2.68 -11.98 -24.86
CA THR A 75 2.59 -10.65 -24.26
C THR A 75 1.15 -10.26 -23.93
N PHE A 76 0.91 -9.59 -22.81
CA PHE A 76 -0.44 -9.17 -22.38
C PHE A 76 -1.44 -10.33 -22.16
N SER A 77 -0.96 -11.56 -22.01
CA SER A 77 -1.78 -12.76 -21.82
C SER A 77 -2.57 -12.74 -20.50
N THR A 78 -1.92 -12.30 -19.42
CA THR A 78 -2.45 -12.33 -18.05
C THR A 78 -3.61 -11.34 -17.88
N PRO A 79 -4.80 -11.76 -17.42
CA PRO A 79 -5.89 -10.83 -17.12
C PRO A 79 -5.55 -9.96 -15.90
N ILE A 80 -5.77 -8.65 -16.04
CA ILE A 80 -5.71 -7.68 -14.95
C ILE A 80 -7.09 -7.03 -14.85
N GLU A 81 -7.76 -7.19 -13.72
CA GLU A 81 -9.14 -6.73 -13.52
C GLU A 81 -9.27 -5.92 -12.23
N LYS A 82 -10.20 -4.95 -12.22
CA LYS A 82 -10.59 -4.27 -10.98
C LYS A 82 -11.46 -5.19 -10.14
N VAL A 83 -11.52 -4.92 -8.83
CA VAL A 83 -12.61 -5.45 -8.00
C VAL A 83 -13.94 -4.98 -8.56
N SER A 84 -14.92 -5.88 -8.64
CA SER A 84 -16.24 -5.58 -9.21
C SER A 84 -16.89 -4.39 -8.51
N GLY A 85 -17.18 -3.32 -9.27
CA GLY A 85 -17.83 -2.11 -8.77
C GLY A 85 -16.89 -1.13 -8.04
N ALA A 86 -15.58 -1.37 -8.04
CA ALA A 86 -14.61 -0.51 -7.38
C ALA A 86 -13.47 -0.05 -8.31
N ASP A 87 -12.79 1.03 -7.91
CA ASP A 87 -11.57 1.51 -8.56
C ASP A 87 -10.32 0.83 -8.02
N TYR A 88 -9.19 1.03 -8.72
CA TYR A 88 -7.89 0.53 -8.26
C TYR A 88 -7.45 1.17 -6.94
N LEU A 89 -7.85 2.41 -6.65
CA LEU A 89 -7.42 3.15 -5.46
C LEU A 89 -8.49 3.10 -4.37
N VAL A 90 -8.10 2.67 -3.17
CA VAL A 90 -8.91 2.80 -1.95
C VAL A 90 -8.80 4.24 -1.45
N LYS A 91 -9.89 5.00 -1.59
CA LYS A 91 -9.95 6.40 -1.12
C LYS A 91 -10.27 6.44 0.37
N LEU A 92 -9.41 7.06 1.18
CA LEU A 92 -9.69 7.18 2.61
C LEU A 92 -10.70 8.31 2.84
N ASN A 93 -11.80 7.99 3.52
CA ASN A 93 -12.84 8.98 3.84
C ASN A 93 -12.30 9.97 4.89
N ASN A 94 -12.68 11.25 4.78
CA ASN A 94 -12.40 12.29 5.79
C ASN A 94 -10.92 12.54 6.11
N VAL A 95 -10.01 12.24 5.18
CA VAL A 95 -8.58 12.54 5.33
C VAL A 95 -8.20 13.81 4.54
N ALA A 96 -9.07 14.26 3.63
CA ALA A 96 -8.83 15.39 2.74
C ALA A 96 -8.93 16.74 3.45
N GLY A 97 -7.78 17.42 3.60
CA GLY A 97 -7.72 18.82 4.04
C GLY A 97 -7.70 19.05 5.55
N GLU A 98 -7.55 17.99 6.35
CA GLU A 98 -7.50 18.08 7.82
C GLU A 98 -6.10 17.79 8.35
N LYS A 99 -5.71 18.51 9.41
CA LYS A 99 -4.50 18.20 10.19
C LYS A 99 -4.74 16.99 11.08
N PHE A 100 -3.69 16.26 11.44
CA PHE A 100 -3.82 15.09 12.33
C PHE A 100 -4.56 15.41 13.65
N ARG A 101 -4.32 16.58 14.24
CA ARG A 101 -5.02 17.05 15.44
C ARG A 101 -6.54 17.18 15.27
N GLU A 102 -6.98 17.63 14.10
CA GLU A 102 -8.40 17.81 13.77
C GLU A 102 -9.02 16.43 13.53
N TYR A 103 -8.31 15.57 12.82
CA TYR A 103 -8.70 14.19 12.57
C TYR A 103 -8.93 13.38 13.86
N VAL A 104 -8.07 13.52 14.88
CA VAL A 104 -8.27 12.86 16.19
C VAL A 104 -9.27 13.58 17.09
N GLY A 105 -9.91 14.65 16.60
CA GLY A 105 -10.96 15.38 17.29
C GLY A 105 -10.46 16.26 18.44
N GLU A 106 -9.19 16.71 18.43
CA GLU A 106 -8.65 17.60 19.49
C GLU A 106 -9.51 18.86 19.66
N SER A 107 -10.09 19.35 18.56
CA SER A 107 -10.96 20.53 18.49
C SER A 107 -12.44 20.26 18.83
N LEU A 108 -12.88 18.99 18.94
CA LEU A 108 -14.29 18.61 19.10
C LEU A 108 -14.61 18.13 20.53
N GLY A 109 -14.51 19.03 21.51
CA GLY A 109 -15.03 18.78 22.86
C GLY A 109 -14.24 17.76 23.68
N MET A 110 -12.98 17.49 23.30
CA MET A 110 -12.09 16.61 24.04
C MET A 110 -11.80 17.15 25.45
N SER A 111 -11.79 16.27 26.46
CA SER A 111 -11.48 16.67 27.84
C SER A 111 -10.03 17.14 27.98
N GLN A 112 -9.74 18.01 28.95
CA GLN A 112 -8.36 18.48 29.21
C GLN A 112 -7.41 17.31 29.51
N ALA A 113 -7.88 16.25 30.17
CA ALA A 113 -7.09 15.06 30.43
C ALA A 113 -6.75 14.30 29.13
N SER A 114 -7.72 14.19 28.22
CA SER A 114 -7.52 13.56 26.91
C SER A 114 -6.58 14.39 26.01
N GLN A 115 -6.67 15.72 26.04
CA GLN A 115 -5.72 16.62 25.37
C GLN A 115 -4.31 16.50 25.95
N GLY A 116 -4.18 16.40 27.29
CA GLY A 116 -2.91 16.16 27.97
C GLY A 116 -2.28 14.81 27.57
N LEU A 117 -3.09 13.76 27.43
CA LEU A 117 -2.63 12.47 26.93
C LEU A 117 -2.18 12.56 25.46
N LEU A 118 -2.97 13.21 24.60
CA LEU A 118 -2.66 13.35 23.18
C LEU A 118 -1.32 14.08 22.96
N SER A 119 -1.12 15.20 23.66
CA SER A 119 0.13 15.98 23.61
C SER A 119 1.34 15.28 24.26
N SER A 120 1.10 14.25 25.08
CA SER A 120 2.16 13.38 25.62
C SER A 120 2.56 12.27 24.65
N LEU A 121 1.64 11.82 23.80
CA LEU A 121 1.87 10.75 22.82
C LEU A 121 2.39 11.27 21.48
N PHE A 122 2.02 12.48 21.08
CA PHE A 122 2.36 13.07 19.80
C PHE A 122 3.05 14.43 19.96
N SER A 123 4.12 14.62 19.20
CA SER A 123 4.76 15.94 19.11
C SER A 123 3.84 16.94 18.42
N ARG A 124 4.08 18.25 18.63
CA ARG A 124 3.37 19.30 17.88
C ARG A 124 3.52 19.12 16.36
N ASN A 125 4.72 18.77 15.91
CA ASN A 125 4.94 18.51 14.48
C ASN A 125 4.07 17.36 13.98
N ASN A 126 3.86 16.31 14.77
CA ASN A 126 2.95 15.21 14.41
C ASN A 126 1.50 15.66 14.32
N LEU A 127 1.04 16.47 15.28
CA LEU A 127 -0.33 16.99 15.34
C LEU A 127 -0.65 17.96 14.18
N GLU A 128 0.35 18.66 13.68
CA GLU A 128 0.23 19.61 12.56
C GLU A 128 0.43 18.96 11.17
N LEU A 129 0.68 17.65 11.09
CA LEU A 129 0.86 16.97 9.80
C LEU A 129 -0.42 17.03 8.96
N ASP A 130 -0.22 17.36 7.69
CA ASP A 130 -1.24 17.25 6.64
C ASP A 130 -1.45 15.78 6.29
N MET A 131 -2.69 15.33 6.45
CA MET A 131 -3.06 13.94 6.28
C MET A 131 -3.18 13.52 4.80
N THR A 132 -3.18 14.49 3.87
CA THR A 132 -3.33 14.26 2.42
C THR A 132 -2.05 13.84 1.71
N ILE A 133 -0.88 13.99 2.33
CA ILE A 133 0.44 13.76 1.70
C ILE A 133 1.11 12.49 2.27
N GLY A 134 0.30 11.55 2.75
CA GLY A 134 0.75 10.35 3.45
C GLY A 134 1.49 10.61 4.76
N PHE A 135 1.77 9.55 5.54
CA PHE A 135 2.19 9.73 6.94
C PHE A 135 3.64 10.19 7.13
N LYS A 136 4.34 10.60 6.05
CA LYS A 136 5.72 11.14 6.05
C LYS A 136 6.72 10.39 6.95
N GLY A 137 6.63 9.06 6.97
CA GLY A 137 7.50 8.23 7.81
C GLY A 137 7.12 8.14 9.29
N ASN A 138 5.86 8.39 9.65
CA ASN A 138 5.29 8.23 11.00
C ASN A 138 4.28 7.06 11.03
N PRO A 139 4.74 5.81 11.28
CA PRO A 139 3.87 4.64 11.29
C PRO A 139 2.80 4.67 12.40
N ASN A 140 3.09 5.31 13.54
CA ASN A 140 2.13 5.49 14.63
C ASN A 140 0.89 6.27 14.18
N ILE A 141 1.06 7.35 13.42
CA ILE A 141 -0.07 8.11 12.83
C ILE A 141 -0.79 7.27 11.79
N GLY A 142 -0.03 6.61 10.92
CA GLY A 142 -0.60 5.77 9.87
C GLY A 142 -1.45 4.61 10.41
N SER A 143 -1.11 4.07 11.58
CA SER A 143 -1.90 2.98 12.19
C SER A 143 -3.29 3.43 12.65
N ILE A 144 -3.45 4.70 13.02
CA ILE A 144 -4.74 5.26 13.44
C ILE A 144 -5.60 5.49 12.19
N VAL A 145 -5.02 6.10 11.16
CA VAL A 145 -5.77 6.58 9.99
C VAL A 145 -6.13 5.45 9.06
N LEU A 146 -5.22 4.50 8.86
CA LEU A 146 -5.53 3.30 8.10
C LEU A 146 -6.51 2.39 8.84
N GLY A 147 -6.77 2.58 10.15
CA GLY A 147 -7.84 1.84 10.83
C GLY A 147 -9.22 2.02 10.17
N GLN A 148 -9.45 3.13 9.46
CA GLN A 148 -10.72 3.43 8.81
C GLN A 148 -10.90 2.80 7.42
N PHE A 149 -9.92 2.08 6.86
CA PHE A 149 -10.14 1.42 5.56
C PHE A 149 -11.26 0.38 5.63
N GLU A 150 -11.55 -0.17 6.82
CA GLU A 150 -12.62 -1.16 7.00
C GLU A 150 -14.00 -0.61 6.63
N GLU A 151 -14.19 0.71 6.75
CA GLU A 151 -15.44 1.42 6.43
C GLU A 151 -15.49 1.87 4.96
N ASN A 152 -14.44 1.59 4.17
CA ASN A 152 -14.37 2.00 2.78
C ASN A 152 -15.12 1.02 1.87
N LYS A 153 -15.91 1.57 0.95
CA LYS A 153 -16.72 0.81 -0.02
C LYS A 153 -15.88 -0.14 -0.89
N THR A 154 -14.72 0.30 -1.38
CA THR A 154 -13.80 -0.54 -2.16
C THR A 154 -13.29 -1.71 -1.33
N TYR A 155 -13.00 -1.51 -0.05
CA TYR A 155 -12.58 -2.60 0.83
C TYR A 155 -13.72 -3.59 1.10
N GLU A 156 -14.94 -3.11 1.34
CA GLU A 156 -16.11 -3.98 1.45
C GLU A 156 -16.35 -4.81 0.19
N ASP A 157 -16.26 -4.19 -0.99
CA ASP A 157 -16.49 -4.86 -2.27
C ASP A 157 -15.37 -5.86 -2.57
N PHE A 158 -14.13 -5.56 -2.18
CA PHE A 158 -13.02 -6.52 -2.19
C PHE A 158 -13.29 -7.73 -1.30
N LEU A 159 -13.74 -7.53 -0.06
CA LEU A 159 -14.07 -8.61 0.85
C LEU A 159 -15.22 -9.48 0.32
N LYS A 160 -16.22 -8.87 -0.32
CA LYS A 160 -17.31 -9.59 -1.00
C LYS A 160 -16.80 -10.40 -2.18
N ASP A 161 -15.92 -9.80 -2.98
CA ASP A 161 -15.37 -10.46 -4.15
C ASP A 161 -14.50 -11.67 -3.77
N LEU A 162 -13.70 -11.59 -2.69
CA LEU A 162 -12.96 -12.73 -2.14
C LEU A 162 -13.86 -13.92 -1.75
N GLN A 163 -15.08 -13.63 -1.30
CA GLN A 163 -16.05 -14.62 -0.85
C GLN A 163 -16.94 -15.14 -1.99
N ASN A 164 -16.95 -14.46 -3.13
CA ASN A 164 -17.74 -14.85 -4.28
C ASN A 164 -17.07 -16.00 -5.05
N GLY A 165 -17.84 -17.01 -5.44
CA GLY A 165 -17.32 -18.17 -6.16
C GLY A 165 -16.45 -19.10 -5.31
N ASP A 166 -15.53 -19.81 -5.95
CA ASP A 166 -14.64 -20.78 -5.28
C ASP A 166 -13.45 -20.06 -4.63
N SER A 167 -13.54 -19.83 -3.32
CA SER A 167 -12.49 -19.19 -2.51
C SER A 167 -11.17 -19.97 -2.47
N SER A 168 -11.16 -21.27 -2.77
CA SER A 168 -9.93 -22.07 -2.83
C SER A 168 -9.02 -21.69 -4.01
N GLN A 169 -9.57 -20.99 -5.01
CA GLN A 169 -8.84 -20.46 -6.16
C GLN A 169 -8.31 -19.04 -5.94
N LYS A 170 -8.57 -18.45 -4.77
CA LYS A 170 -8.29 -17.05 -4.47
C LYS A 170 -7.21 -16.92 -3.40
N SER A 171 -6.32 -15.96 -3.60
CA SER A 171 -5.22 -15.67 -2.66
C SER A 171 -4.90 -14.18 -2.63
N ILE A 172 -4.26 -13.74 -1.56
CA ILE A 172 -3.91 -12.33 -1.35
C ILE A 172 -2.39 -12.21 -1.35
N PHE A 173 -1.87 -11.17 -2.01
CA PHE A 173 -0.46 -10.83 -1.97
C PHE A 173 -0.29 -9.35 -1.61
N ILE A 174 0.30 -9.08 -0.44
CA ILE A 174 0.46 -7.71 0.07
C ILE A 174 1.84 -7.18 -0.26
N ILE A 175 1.93 -5.99 -0.82
CA ILE A 175 3.18 -5.33 -1.18
C ILE A 175 3.30 -4.03 -0.38
N SER A 176 4.39 -3.87 0.35
CA SER A 176 4.61 -2.72 1.23
C SER A 176 6.08 -2.32 1.29
N SER A 177 6.37 -1.26 2.05
CA SER A 177 7.74 -0.91 2.48
C SER A 177 7.76 -0.76 4.00
N ILE A 178 8.80 -1.30 4.64
CA ILE A 178 8.89 -1.35 6.11
C ILE A 178 9.46 -0.08 6.74
N PHE A 179 10.05 0.79 5.91
CA PHE A 179 10.73 2.01 6.34
C PHE A 179 9.92 3.28 6.08
N GLY A 180 8.89 3.20 5.23
CA GLY A 180 7.97 4.30 4.94
C GLY A 180 6.83 4.40 5.97
N GLY A 181 6.12 5.54 5.99
CA GLY A 181 4.99 5.75 6.89
C GLY A 181 3.79 4.86 6.55
N THR A 182 3.26 5.00 5.34
CA THR A 182 2.07 4.26 4.86
C THR A 182 2.29 2.76 4.80
N GLY A 183 3.43 2.31 4.25
CA GLY A 183 3.72 0.89 4.12
C GLY A 183 3.87 0.19 5.47
N ALA A 184 4.65 0.78 6.39
CA ALA A 184 4.99 0.16 7.65
C ALA A 184 3.78 0.03 8.59
N SER A 185 2.85 0.99 8.54
CA SER A 185 1.60 0.93 9.30
C SER A 185 0.49 0.17 8.58
N GLY A 186 0.39 0.31 7.26
CA GLY A 186 -0.73 -0.23 6.50
C GLY A 186 -0.72 -1.73 6.38
N PHE A 187 0.46 -2.34 6.18
CA PHE A 187 0.53 -3.79 6.09
C PHE A 187 0.05 -4.50 7.38
N PRO A 188 0.55 -4.16 8.59
CA PRO A 188 0.05 -4.75 9.82
C PRO A 188 -1.45 -4.53 10.05
N THR A 189 -1.96 -3.32 9.82
CA THR A 189 -3.37 -3.00 10.05
C THR A 189 -4.27 -3.79 9.08
N LEU A 190 -3.91 -3.83 7.79
CA LEU A 190 -4.63 -4.59 6.78
C LEU A 190 -4.61 -6.08 7.06
N LEU A 191 -3.45 -6.63 7.41
CA LEU A 191 -3.32 -8.05 7.75
C LEU A 191 -4.17 -8.39 8.98
N LYS A 192 -4.14 -7.54 10.00
CA LYS A 192 -4.97 -7.73 11.20
C LYS A 192 -6.45 -7.75 10.85
N SER A 193 -6.93 -6.83 10.02
CA SER A 193 -8.32 -6.78 9.57
C SER A 193 -8.76 -8.06 8.84
N LEU A 194 -7.92 -8.52 7.91
CA LEU A 194 -8.15 -9.76 7.16
C LEU A 194 -8.20 -10.98 8.09
N ARG A 195 -7.31 -11.06 9.07
CA ARG A 195 -7.26 -12.16 10.05
C ARG A 195 -8.29 -12.05 11.18
N SER A 196 -8.86 -10.87 11.42
CA SER A 196 -9.96 -10.70 12.38
C SER A 196 -11.34 -10.92 11.76
N HIS A 197 -11.43 -11.08 10.43
CA HIS A 197 -12.68 -11.34 9.76
C HIS A 197 -13.30 -12.68 10.20
N GLN A 198 -14.63 -12.76 10.20
CA GLN A 198 -15.36 -13.98 10.63
C GLN A 198 -15.71 -14.93 9.48
N THR A 199 -15.17 -14.68 8.28
CA THR A 199 -15.49 -15.40 7.05
C THR A 199 -14.30 -16.22 6.56
N VAL A 200 -14.43 -16.86 5.40
CA VAL A 200 -13.34 -17.63 4.76
C VAL A 200 -12.08 -16.78 4.52
N VAL A 201 -12.22 -15.45 4.43
CA VAL A 201 -11.11 -14.51 4.28
C VAL A 201 -10.05 -14.66 5.37
N ARG A 202 -10.47 -15.00 6.60
CA ARG A 202 -9.57 -15.21 7.73
C ARG A 202 -8.52 -16.27 7.43
N ASP A 203 -8.94 -17.35 6.80
CA ASP A 203 -8.15 -18.56 6.61
C ASP A 203 -7.57 -18.63 5.17
N MET A 204 -7.77 -17.59 4.35
CA MET A 204 -7.20 -17.50 3.00
C MET A 204 -5.67 -17.40 3.04
N ARG A 205 -5.02 -17.95 2.02
CA ARG A 205 -3.57 -17.82 1.86
C ARG A 205 -3.19 -16.37 1.57
N ILE A 206 -2.28 -15.83 2.37
CA ILE A 206 -1.72 -14.48 2.25
C ILE A 206 -0.20 -14.58 2.15
N GLY A 207 0.33 -14.14 1.01
CA GLY A 207 1.75 -13.81 0.86
C GLY A 207 1.97 -12.32 1.08
N ALA A 208 3.19 -11.94 1.48
CA ALA A 208 3.56 -10.53 1.54
C ALA A 208 5.03 -10.28 1.19
N LEU A 209 5.28 -9.14 0.55
CA LEU A 209 6.59 -8.59 0.25
C LEU A 209 6.73 -7.23 0.94
N SER A 210 7.79 -7.05 1.73
CA SER A 210 8.12 -5.74 2.30
C SER A 210 9.51 -5.29 1.86
N LEU A 211 9.56 -4.10 1.26
CA LEU A 211 10.83 -3.48 0.90
C LEU A 211 11.54 -2.95 2.15
N LEU A 212 12.78 -3.40 2.33
CA LEU A 212 13.80 -2.75 3.16
C LEU A 212 14.23 -1.42 2.50
N PRO A 213 14.88 -0.50 3.25
CA PRO A 213 15.41 0.72 2.66
C PRO A 213 16.25 0.44 1.41
N TYR A 214 15.87 1.03 0.29
CA TYR A 214 16.51 0.84 -1.03
C TYR A 214 16.87 2.17 -1.71
N PHE A 215 16.57 3.30 -1.06
CA PHE A 215 16.94 4.63 -1.53
C PHE A 215 17.23 5.56 -0.37
N SER A 216 17.96 6.64 -0.65
CA SER A 216 18.15 7.77 0.23
C SER A 216 17.54 9.02 -0.39
N LEU A 217 17.30 10.04 0.44
CA LEU A 217 16.83 11.33 0.00
C LEU A 217 17.92 12.36 0.26
N GLN A 218 18.07 13.33 -0.64
CA GLN A 218 18.93 14.48 -0.38
C GLN A 218 18.44 15.22 0.87
N ASN A 219 19.38 15.76 1.65
CA ASN A 219 19.03 16.51 2.85
C ASN A 219 18.21 17.74 2.47
N ASN A 220 17.05 17.89 3.09
CA ASN A 220 16.19 19.05 2.98
C ASN A 220 15.63 19.33 4.37
N GLU A 221 16.04 20.46 4.97
CA GLU A 221 15.63 20.85 6.33
C GLU A 221 14.12 21.13 6.43
N ASP A 222 13.47 21.45 5.31
CA ASP A 222 12.03 21.69 5.24
C ASP A 222 11.21 20.41 5.00
N SER A 223 11.87 19.27 4.78
CA SER A 223 11.20 17.98 4.57
C SER A 223 10.94 17.27 5.89
N ALA A 224 9.74 16.70 6.03
CA ALA A 224 9.44 15.84 7.17
C ALA A 224 10.06 14.41 7.04
N ILE A 225 10.63 14.07 5.88
CA ILE A 225 11.19 12.75 5.59
C ILE A 225 12.72 12.81 5.69
N ASP A 226 13.25 12.21 6.76
CA ASP A 226 14.69 12.01 6.95
C ASP A 226 15.09 10.55 6.65
N SER A 227 15.84 10.36 5.57
CA SER A 227 16.34 9.05 5.14
C SER A 227 17.37 8.44 6.09
N ALA A 228 18.06 9.24 6.92
CA ALA A 228 18.97 8.73 7.95
C ALA A 228 18.21 7.88 9.00
N THR A 229 16.91 8.14 9.18
CA THR A 229 16.07 7.40 10.13
C THR A 229 15.53 6.07 9.58
N PHE A 230 15.65 5.80 8.27
CA PHE A 230 15.03 4.63 7.63
C PHE A 230 15.46 3.30 8.24
N TYR A 231 16.75 3.13 8.54
CA TYR A 231 17.25 1.89 9.14
C TYR A 231 16.78 1.72 10.59
N ALA A 232 16.73 2.80 11.38
CA ALA A 232 16.21 2.75 12.74
C ALA A 232 14.72 2.38 12.77
N LYS A 233 13.92 3.00 11.88
CA LYS A 233 12.49 2.69 11.70
C LYS A 233 12.28 1.24 11.23
N THR A 234 13.09 0.80 10.27
CA THR A 234 13.09 -0.60 9.79
C THR A 234 13.34 -1.58 10.92
N ARG A 235 14.34 -1.34 11.78
CA ARG A 235 14.62 -2.21 12.92
C ARG A 235 13.44 -2.29 13.89
N ALA A 236 12.81 -1.15 14.20
CA ALA A 236 11.64 -1.12 15.08
C ALA A 236 10.45 -1.88 14.48
N ALA A 237 10.14 -1.64 13.20
CA ALA A 237 9.06 -2.31 12.49
C ALA A 237 9.31 -3.81 12.33
N LEU A 238 10.54 -4.24 11.98
CA LEU A 238 10.90 -5.65 11.89
C LEU A 238 10.70 -6.38 13.22
N SER A 239 11.10 -5.79 14.34
CA SER A 239 10.85 -6.36 15.66
C SER A 239 9.36 -6.59 15.91
N TYR A 240 8.51 -5.63 15.53
CA TYR A 240 7.05 -5.79 15.61
C TYR A 240 6.55 -6.91 14.68
N TYR A 241 7.02 -6.96 13.43
CA TYR A 241 6.57 -7.93 12.42
C TYR A 241 6.96 -9.35 12.85
N MET A 242 8.19 -9.53 13.33
CA MET A 242 8.67 -10.82 13.85
C MET A 242 7.81 -11.30 15.02
N ALA A 243 7.51 -10.43 15.98
CA ALA A 243 6.78 -10.81 17.18
C ALA A 243 5.27 -11.01 16.94
N ASN A 244 4.63 -10.19 16.09
CA ASN A 244 3.17 -10.11 16.01
C ASN A 244 2.57 -10.64 14.69
N ILE A 245 3.38 -10.73 13.63
CA ILE A 245 2.94 -11.16 12.31
C ILE A 245 3.52 -12.55 12.00
N ILE A 246 4.84 -12.64 11.92
CA ILE A 246 5.56 -13.86 11.53
C ILE A 246 5.47 -14.89 12.65
N GLY A 247 5.77 -14.51 13.89
CA GLY A 247 5.73 -15.42 15.04
C GLY A 247 4.34 -15.98 15.35
N ASN A 248 3.28 -15.32 14.88
CA ASN A 248 1.89 -15.76 15.02
C ASN A 248 1.36 -16.51 13.79
N ASN A 249 2.18 -16.76 12.77
CA ASN A 249 1.78 -17.36 11.49
C ASN A 249 0.59 -16.63 10.83
N ASN A 250 0.50 -15.32 11.00
CA ASN A 250 -0.58 -14.53 10.39
C ASN A 250 -0.37 -14.32 8.88
N VAL A 251 0.82 -14.60 8.37
CA VAL A 251 1.17 -14.55 6.94
C VAL A 251 1.80 -15.88 6.55
N ASP A 252 1.39 -16.44 5.41
CA ASP A 252 1.81 -17.77 4.96
C ASP A 252 3.22 -17.72 4.34
N ASP A 253 3.49 -16.68 3.55
CA ASP A 253 4.77 -16.47 2.89
C ASP A 253 5.21 -15.01 3.06
N PHE A 254 6.37 -14.76 3.67
CA PHE A 254 6.88 -13.39 3.90
C PHE A 254 8.26 -13.19 3.29
N TYR A 255 8.36 -12.21 2.40
CA TYR A 255 9.58 -11.86 1.67
C TYR A 255 10.06 -10.46 2.06
N LEU A 256 11.38 -10.33 2.23
CA LEU A 256 12.07 -9.06 2.39
C LEU A 256 12.98 -8.83 1.18
N LEU A 257 12.87 -7.67 0.57
CA LEU A 257 13.71 -7.27 -0.56
C LEU A 257 14.33 -5.91 -0.27
N GLY A 258 15.62 -5.74 -0.55
CA GLY A 258 16.34 -4.51 -0.23
C GLY A 258 17.65 -4.41 -0.99
N ASP A 259 18.13 -3.18 -1.14
CA ASP A 259 19.41 -2.90 -1.76
C ASP A 259 20.43 -2.43 -0.70
N LYS A 260 21.68 -2.83 -0.85
CA LYS A 260 22.82 -2.34 -0.06
C LYS A 260 23.38 -1.02 -0.59
N THR A 261 23.07 -0.66 -1.84
CA THR A 261 23.56 0.55 -2.51
C THR A 261 22.42 1.49 -2.89
N PRO A 262 21.81 2.19 -1.92
CA PRO A 262 20.65 3.02 -2.19
C PRO A 262 20.98 4.17 -3.16
N ASN A 263 20.19 4.29 -4.22
CA ASN A 263 20.20 5.50 -5.05
C ASN A 263 19.72 6.70 -4.24
N SER A 264 20.29 7.88 -4.48
CA SER A 264 19.83 9.13 -3.88
C SER A 264 18.83 9.82 -4.80
N TYR A 265 17.70 10.25 -4.26
CA TYR A 265 16.65 10.99 -4.97
C TYR A 265 16.42 12.37 -4.38
N ASP A 266 15.82 13.25 -5.17
CA ASP A 266 15.34 14.54 -4.71
C ASP A 266 14.27 14.35 -3.63
N ASN A 267 14.34 15.19 -2.60
CA ASN A 267 13.45 15.07 -1.45
C ASN A 267 12.12 15.77 -1.69
N HIS A 268 11.14 14.97 -2.13
CA HIS A 268 9.74 15.38 -2.25
C HIS A 268 8.90 14.68 -1.19
N ASP A 269 8.23 15.48 -0.36
CA ASP A 269 7.35 15.03 0.73
C ASP A 269 6.08 14.27 0.27
N GLY A 270 5.84 14.21 -1.05
CA GLY A 270 4.71 13.56 -1.70
C GLY A 270 4.20 14.37 -2.90
N GLY A 271 2.99 14.07 -3.35
CA GLY A 271 2.27 14.78 -4.41
C GLY A 271 2.85 14.57 -5.82
N LYS A 272 2.46 15.47 -6.74
CA LYS A 272 2.73 15.30 -8.19
C LYS A 272 4.21 15.26 -8.54
N ALA A 273 5.06 15.91 -7.75
CA ALA A 273 6.50 15.95 -7.96
C ALA A 273 7.21 14.64 -7.58
N GLN A 274 6.54 13.76 -6.81
CA GLN A 274 7.10 12.47 -6.43
C GLN A 274 7.04 11.49 -7.61
N ARG A 275 8.03 11.59 -8.51
CA ARG A 275 8.24 10.75 -9.69
C ARG A 275 9.65 10.17 -9.66
N ASN A 276 9.79 9.05 -8.97
CA ASN A 276 11.10 8.46 -8.74
C ASN A 276 11.49 7.60 -9.94
N ILE A 277 12.72 7.75 -10.44
CA ILE A 277 13.22 6.91 -11.54
C ILE A 277 13.20 5.42 -11.17
N ALA A 278 13.17 4.57 -12.20
CA ALA A 278 13.28 3.12 -12.01
C ALA A 278 14.55 2.76 -11.24
N HIS A 279 14.45 1.75 -10.38
CA HIS A 279 15.56 1.22 -9.61
C HIS A 279 15.41 -0.30 -9.53
N CYS A 280 16.50 -1.00 -9.81
CA CYS A 280 16.56 -2.44 -9.70
C CYS A 280 17.05 -2.78 -8.29
N VAL A 281 16.25 -3.55 -7.56
CA VAL A 281 16.59 -4.11 -6.24
C VAL A 281 16.83 -5.60 -6.42
#